data_AF-A0A1G3L666-F1
#
_entry.id   AF-A0A1G3L666-F1
#
_cell.length_a   1.000
_cell.length_b   1.000
_cell.length_c   1.000
_cell.angle_alpha   90.00
_cell.angle_beta   90.00
_cell.angle_gamma   90.00
#
_symmetry.space_group_name_H-M   'P 1'
#
loop_
_entity.id
_entity.type
_entity.pdbx_description
1 polymer ?
#
loop_
_entity_poly.entity_id
_entity_poly.type
_entity_poly.pdbx_seq_one_letter_code
_entity_poly.pdbx_strand_id
1 'polypeptide(L)'
;MKNLFNIKTSKIIGFYIFTVGLIILFKLLFLEQFKIIYIALFLLILPAIDFTVRGFRKKKRRSFLIPGITFLTGCLFFLVYIFFFNPNYGSLIKVWPVIGIFPALGLITYYIFTPKRDPRIIVPAIFFLFLSIVLLFFTTGIINFKFRYFLLLLLPFMVILVGLYLLFNNEIKNIKKNIDKNSDKK
;
A
#
# COMPACT_ATOMS: atom_id res chain seq x y z
N MET A 1 37.41 4.73 -7.37
CA MET A 1 36.26 5.16 -6.56
C MET A 1 35.52 3.93 -6.05
N LYS A 2 35.55 3.67 -4.74
CA LYS A 2 34.87 2.54 -4.10
C LYS A 2 33.34 2.71 -4.21
N ASN A 3 32.63 1.64 -4.51
CA ASN A 3 31.17 1.53 -4.53
C ASN A 3 30.53 2.09 -3.24
N LEU A 4 30.15 3.38 -3.26
CA LEU A 4 29.53 4.06 -2.11
C LEU A 4 28.05 3.70 -1.90
N PHE A 5 27.42 3.00 -2.85
CA PHE A 5 25.99 2.71 -2.79
C PHE A 5 25.67 1.26 -3.15
N ASN A 6 26.21 0.28 -2.40
CA ASN A 6 25.64 -1.07 -2.40
C ASN A 6 24.58 -1.20 -1.30
N ILE A 7 23.55 -0.35 -1.37
CA ILE A 7 22.42 -0.40 -0.44
C ILE A 7 21.53 -1.58 -0.85
N LYS A 8 21.32 -2.53 0.07
CA LYS A 8 20.42 -3.66 -0.19
C LYS A 8 19.01 -3.16 -0.48
N THR A 9 18.35 -3.76 -1.48
CA THR A 9 16.97 -3.44 -1.88
C THR A 9 15.99 -3.46 -0.70
N SER A 10 16.23 -4.32 0.30
CA SER A 10 15.41 -4.36 1.52
C SER A 10 15.43 -3.07 2.34
N LYS A 11 16.58 -2.38 2.41
CA LYS A 11 16.71 -1.10 3.13
C LYS A 11 15.99 0.02 2.39
N ILE A 12 16.06 0.02 1.06
CA ILE A 12 15.35 0.98 0.21
C ILE A 12 13.83 0.79 0.37
N ILE A 13 13.34 -0.44 0.27
CA ILE A 13 11.93 -0.78 0.49
C ILE A 13 11.49 -0.41 1.92
N GLY A 14 12.31 -0.75 2.92
CA GLY A 14 12.05 -0.40 4.32
C GLY A 14 11.96 1.11 4.55
N PHE A 15 12.84 1.89 3.92
CA PHE A 15 12.79 3.35 3.98
C PHE A 15 11.50 3.90 3.40
N TYR A 16 11.08 3.47 2.20
CA TYR A 16 9.82 3.90 1.60
C TYR A 16 8.60 3.53 2.46
N ILE A 17 8.55 2.30 2.98
CA ILE A 17 7.46 1.86 3.86
C ILE A 17 7.43 2.70 5.14
N PHE A 18 8.59 2.94 5.75
CA PHE A 18 8.72 3.81 6.92
C PHE A 18 8.26 5.25 6.63
N THR A 19 8.65 5.83 5.50
CA THR A 19 8.23 7.20 5.13
C THR A 19 6.73 7.27 4.91
N VAL A 20 6.14 6.29 4.23
CA VAL A 20 4.69 6.21 4.02
C VAL A 20 3.95 6.11 5.36
N GLY A 21 4.44 5.27 6.27
CA GLY A 21 3.88 5.16 7.62
C GLY A 21 3.93 6.47 8.40
N LEU A 22 5.06 7.18 8.34
CA LEU A 22 5.20 8.51 8.96
C LEU A 22 4.27 9.54 8.34
N ILE A 23 4.12 9.59 7.01
CA ILE A 23 3.22 10.54 6.33
C ILE A 23 1.76 10.32 6.77
N ILE A 24 1.34 9.05 6.89
CA ILE A 24 0.00 8.69 7.36
C ILE A 24 -0.18 9.12 8.83
N LEU A 25 0.81 8.84 9.69
CA LEU A 25 0.82 9.21 11.10
C LEU A 25 0.78 10.73 11.29
N PHE A 26 1.63 11.47 10.57
CA PHE A 26 1.71 12.93 10.64
C PHE A 26 0.39 13.59 10.25
N LYS A 27 -0.27 13.09 9.21
CA LYS A 27 -1.58 13.63 8.87
C LYS A 27 -2.60 13.35 9.97
N LEU A 28 -2.61 12.14 10.53
CA LEU A 28 -3.53 11.76 11.60
C LEU A 28 -3.38 12.65 12.85
N LEU A 29 -2.15 13.07 13.15
CA LEU A 29 -1.82 13.83 14.36
C LEU A 29 -1.87 15.35 14.16
N PHE A 30 -1.50 15.87 12.99
CA PHE A 30 -1.21 17.29 12.83
C PHE A 30 -2.10 18.07 11.85
N LEU A 31 -2.77 17.45 10.86
CA LEU A 31 -3.45 18.23 9.79
C LEU A 31 -4.77 17.61 9.29
N GLU A 32 -5.90 18.25 9.64
CA GLU A 32 -7.20 18.05 8.97
C GLU A 32 -7.17 18.46 7.48
N GLN A 33 -6.18 19.26 7.07
CA GLN A 33 -6.11 19.90 5.76
C GLN A 33 -5.34 19.12 4.69
N PHE A 34 -4.59 18.06 5.04
CA PHE A 34 -3.84 17.29 4.03
C PHE A 34 -4.76 16.34 3.25
N LYS A 35 -4.87 16.54 1.94
CA LYS A 35 -5.73 15.74 1.06
C LYS A 35 -5.05 14.41 0.67
N ILE A 36 -5.02 13.43 1.59
CA ILE A 36 -4.51 12.03 1.38
C ILE A 36 -4.92 11.47 0.03
N ILE A 37 -6.15 11.77 -0.39
CA ILE A 37 -6.72 11.18 -1.58
C ILE A 37 -5.90 11.47 -2.83
N TYR A 38 -5.28 12.65 -2.93
CA TYR A 38 -4.42 12.99 -4.07
C TYR A 38 -3.10 12.22 -4.04
N ILE A 39 -2.52 12.03 -2.85
CA ILE A 39 -1.31 11.23 -2.67
C ILE A 39 -1.58 9.77 -3.02
N ALA A 40 -2.72 9.22 -2.56
CA ALA A 40 -3.15 7.87 -2.87
C ALA A 40 -3.43 7.67 -4.37
N LEU A 41 -4.11 8.62 -5.02
CA LEU A 41 -4.36 8.59 -6.45
C LEU A 41 -3.06 8.66 -7.27
N PHE A 42 -2.13 9.54 -6.87
CA PHE A 42 -0.83 9.64 -7.51
C PHE A 42 -0.03 8.34 -7.41
N LEU A 43 -0.01 7.73 -6.22
CA LEU A 43 0.66 6.44 -5.99
C LEU A 43 0.02 5.29 -6.78
N LEU A 44 -1.28 5.33 -7.07
CA LEU A 44 -1.98 4.30 -7.84
C LEU A 44 -1.86 4.49 -9.35
N ILE A 45 -1.75 5.73 -9.83
CA ILE A 45 -1.56 6.03 -11.25
C ILE A 45 -0.26 5.44 -11.79
N LEU A 46 0.82 5.50 -11.01
CA LEU A 46 2.13 4.98 -11.42
C LEU A 46 2.10 3.48 -11.80
N PRO A 47 1.65 2.55 -10.93
CA PRO A 47 1.52 1.14 -11.28
C PRO A 47 0.44 0.90 -12.34
N ALA A 48 -0.62 1.72 -12.40
CA ALA A 48 -1.65 1.59 -13.44
C ALA A 48 -1.08 1.80 -14.84
N ILE A 49 -0.28 2.86 -15.01
CA ILE A 49 0.41 3.15 -16.27
C ILE A 49 1.43 2.05 -16.58
N ASP A 50 2.27 1.65 -15.62
CA ASP A 50 3.28 0.60 -15.84
C ASP A 50 2.65 -0.73 -16.30
N PHE A 51 1.58 -1.17 -15.65
CA PHE A 51 0.87 -2.40 -16.04
C PHE A 51 0.22 -2.28 -17.41
N THR A 52 -0.40 -1.14 -17.72
CA THR A 52 -1.05 -0.89 -19.01
C THR A 52 -0.02 -0.90 -20.14
N VAL A 53 1.08 -0.15 -19.99
CA VAL A 53 2.17 -0.09 -20.98
C VAL A 53 2.80 -1.47 -21.19
N ARG A 54 3.07 -2.23 -20.12
CA ARG A 54 3.62 -3.59 -20.23
C ARG A 54 2.65 -4.55 -20.89
N GLY A 55 1.35 -4.39 -20.63
CA GLY A 55 0.28 -5.18 -21.23
C GLY A 55 0.15 -4.97 -22.73
N PHE A 56 0.25 -3.72 -23.21
CA PHE A 56 0.21 -3.40 -24.64
C PHE A 56 1.50 -3.79 -25.37
N ARG A 57 2.67 -3.56 -24.76
CA ARG A 57 3.97 -3.77 -25.43
C ARG A 57 4.32 -5.24 -25.70
N LYS A 58 3.77 -6.20 -24.95
CA LYS A 58 4.12 -7.62 -25.07
C LYS A 58 2.88 -8.51 -25.12
N LYS A 59 2.65 -9.19 -26.26
CA LYS A 59 1.49 -10.09 -26.47
C LYS A 59 1.37 -11.19 -25.39
N LYS A 60 2.51 -11.74 -24.93
CA LYS A 60 2.59 -12.72 -23.81
C LYS A 60 2.27 -12.14 -22.43
N ARG A 61 2.16 -10.82 -22.30
CA ARG A 61 1.91 -10.08 -21.05
C ARG A 61 0.57 -9.36 -21.05
N ARG A 62 -0.35 -9.70 -21.96
CA ARG A 62 -1.69 -9.11 -22.03
C ARG A 62 -2.49 -9.24 -20.73
N SER A 63 -2.19 -10.24 -19.89
CA SER A 63 -2.83 -10.36 -18.57
C SER A 63 -2.62 -9.14 -17.69
N PHE A 64 -1.52 -8.39 -17.83
CA PHE A 64 -1.27 -7.14 -17.09
C PHE A 64 -2.20 -5.99 -17.50
N LEU A 65 -2.91 -6.08 -18.63
CA LEU A 65 -3.91 -5.08 -19.00
C LEU A 65 -5.08 -5.06 -18.02
N ILE A 66 -5.44 -6.21 -17.43
CA ILE A 66 -6.54 -6.30 -16.47
C ILE A 66 -6.27 -5.40 -15.25
N PRO A 67 -5.19 -5.61 -14.46
CA PRO A 67 -4.88 -4.73 -13.35
C PRO A 67 -4.60 -3.30 -13.82
N GLY A 68 -3.92 -3.11 -14.96
CA GLY A 68 -3.65 -1.78 -15.51
C GLY A 68 -4.91 -0.95 -15.74
N ILE A 69 -5.88 -1.51 -16.47
CA ILE A 69 -7.16 -0.85 -16.78
C ILE A 69 -7.97 -0.66 -15.50
N THR A 70 -8.05 -1.68 -14.62
CA THR A 70 -8.85 -1.59 -13.38
C THR A 70 -8.32 -0.50 -12.45
N PHE A 71 -6.99 -0.33 -12.36
CA PHE A 71 -6.38 0.73 -11.57
C PHE A 71 -6.62 2.10 -12.21
N LEU A 72 -6.47 2.21 -13.54
CA LEU A 72 -6.67 3.45 -14.29
C LEU A 72 -8.12 3.93 -14.21
N THR A 73 -9.10 3.04 -14.42
CA THR A 73 -10.52 3.38 -14.33
C THR A 73 -10.91 3.78 -12.92
N GLY A 74 -10.38 3.10 -11.90
CA GLY A 74 -10.53 3.53 -10.51
C GLY A 74 -9.99 4.94 -10.29
N CYS A 75 -8.76 5.22 -10.70
CA CYS A 75 -8.15 6.54 -10.54
C CYS A 75 -8.92 7.64 -11.28
N LEU A 76 -9.34 7.38 -12.53
CA LEU A 76 -10.16 8.29 -13.33
C LEU A 76 -11.50 8.56 -12.66
N PHE A 77 -12.19 7.52 -12.19
CA PHE A 77 -13.46 7.66 -11.48
C PHE A 77 -13.32 8.59 -10.27
N PHE A 78 -12.31 8.38 -9.43
CA PHE A 78 -12.08 9.23 -8.26
C PHE A 78 -11.67 10.65 -8.63
N LEU A 79 -10.85 10.84 -9.67
CA LEU A 79 -10.52 12.18 -10.17
C LEU A 79 -11.76 12.93 -10.65
N VAL A 80 -12.62 12.30 -11.47
CA VAL A 80 -13.88 12.90 -11.93
C VAL A 80 -14.81 13.18 -10.75
N TYR A 81 -14.95 12.25 -9.81
CA TYR A 81 -15.80 12.43 -8.64
C TYR A 81 -15.35 13.62 -7.78
N ILE A 82 -14.04 13.78 -7.55
CA ILE A 82 -13.47 14.89 -6.78
C ILE A 82 -13.71 16.23 -7.47
N PHE A 83 -13.49 16.31 -8.79
CA PHE A 83 -13.59 17.57 -9.52
C PHE A 83 -15.04 18.00 -9.80
N PHE A 84 -15.95 17.07 -10.11
CA PHE A 84 -17.29 17.40 -10.61
C PHE A 84 -18.41 17.22 -9.59
N PHE A 85 -18.31 16.24 -8.69
CA PHE A 85 -19.47 15.83 -7.87
C PHE A 85 -19.39 16.28 -6.42
N ASN A 86 -18.25 16.82 -5.96
CA ASN A 86 -18.10 17.15 -4.55
C ASN A 86 -17.08 18.27 -4.27
N PRO A 87 -17.38 19.53 -4.64
CA PRO A 87 -16.51 20.66 -4.32
C PRO A 87 -16.29 20.86 -2.81
N ASN A 88 -17.20 20.33 -1.96
CA ASN A 88 -17.12 20.39 -0.50
C ASN A 88 -16.66 19.08 0.19
N TYR A 89 -16.22 18.06 -0.56
CA TYR A 89 -15.50 16.85 -0.09
C TYR A 89 -16.15 15.97 1.01
N GLY A 90 -17.29 16.36 1.59
CA GLY A 90 -17.89 15.70 2.76
C GLY A 90 -18.25 14.23 2.51
N SER A 91 -18.71 13.89 1.30
CA SER A 91 -19.05 12.52 0.94
C SER A 91 -17.82 11.68 0.58
N LEU A 92 -16.75 12.31 0.08
CA LEU A 92 -15.50 11.61 -0.28
C LEU A 92 -14.75 11.05 0.91
N ILE A 93 -14.81 11.74 2.05
CA ILE A 93 -14.26 11.24 3.32
C ILE A 93 -14.91 9.90 3.71
N LYS A 94 -16.13 9.63 3.25
CA LYS A 94 -16.81 8.37 3.51
C LYS A 94 -16.45 7.26 2.53
N VAL A 95 -16.14 7.60 1.28
CA VAL A 95 -16.02 6.64 0.17
C VAL A 95 -14.57 6.42 -0.29
N TRP A 96 -13.61 7.24 0.13
CA TRP A 96 -12.20 7.07 -0.25
C TRP A 96 -11.59 5.68 0.04
N PRO A 97 -12.02 4.89 1.06
CA PRO A 97 -11.50 3.53 1.25
C PRO A 97 -11.74 2.61 0.05
N VAL A 98 -12.77 2.90 -0.76
CA VAL A 98 -13.08 2.14 -1.98
C VAL A 98 -11.94 2.21 -3.00
N ILE A 99 -11.05 3.22 -2.91
CA ILE A 99 -9.86 3.35 -3.76
C ILE A 99 -8.99 2.09 -3.73
N GLY A 100 -8.87 1.41 -2.59
CA GLY A 100 -8.05 0.19 -2.48
C GLY A 100 -8.76 -1.09 -2.95
N ILE A 101 -10.08 -1.06 -3.17
CA ILE A 101 -10.85 -2.21 -3.67
C ILE A 101 -10.54 -2.46 -5.16
N PHE A 102 -10.49 -1.41 -5.97
CA PHE A 102 -10.14 -1.51 -7.39
C PHE A 102 -8.79 -2.19 -7.64
N PRO A 103 -7.69 -1.80 -6.98
CA PRO A 103 -6.42 -2.45 -7.17
C PRO A 103 -6.39 -3.88 -6.62
N ALA A 104 -7.11 -4.15 -5.53
CA ALA A 104 -7.27 -5.51 -5.03
C ALA A 104 -7.96 -6.42 -6.05
N LEU A 105 -9.09 -5.98 -6.63
CA LEU A 105 -9.81 -6.74 -7.65
C LEU A 105 -8.97 -6.94 -8.91
N GLY A 106 -8.23 -5.92 -9.35
CA GLY A 106 -7.30 -6.03 -10.48
C GLY A 106 -6.20 -7.07 -10.27
N LEU A 107 -5.64 -7.14 -9.07
CA LEU A 107 -4.61 -8.13 -8.72
C LEU A 107 -5.19 -9.54 -8.51
N ILE A 108 -6.38 -9.67 -7.91
CA ILE A 108 -7.09 -10.94 -7.74
C ILE A 108 -7.43 -11.54 -9.11
N THR A 109 -8.03 -10.75 -10.00
CA THR A 109 -8.35 -11.19 -11.36
C THR A 109 -7.07 -11.57 -12.12
N TYR A 110 -6.02 -10.76 -12.05
CA TYR A 110 -4.72 -11.11 -12.62
C TYR A 110 -4.20 -12.46 -12.12
N TYR A 111 -4.29 -12.71 -10.81
CA TYR A 111 -3.85 -13.96 -10.19
C TYR A 111 -4.65 -15.18 -10.67
N ILE A 112 -5.97 -15.03 -10.83
CA ILE A 112 -6.86 -16.09 -11.33
C ILE A 112 -6.55 -16.43 -12.80
N PHE A 113 -6.32 -15.42 -13.64
CA PHE A 113 -6.10 -15.61 -15.08
C PHE A 113 -4.63 -15.89 -15.47
N THR A 114 -3.70 -15.84 -14.52
CA THR A 114 -2.28 -16.12 -14.79
C THR A 114 -1.98 -17.61 -14.57
N PRO A 115 -1.32 -18.30 -15.52
CA PRO A 115 -1.03 -19.73 -15.39
C PRO A 115 -0.04 -20.05 -14.25
N LYS A 116 0.81 -19.09 -13.88
CA LYS A 116 1.72 -19.19 -12.72
C LYS A 116 1.16 -18.37 -11.56
N ARG A 117 0.54 -19.06 -10.61
CA ARG A 117 0.02 -18.48 -9.38
C ARG A 117 1.18 -18.18 -8.43
N ASP A 118 1.52 -16.90 -8.28
CA ASP A 118 2.54 -16.45 -7.34
C ASP A 118 1.89 -15.84 -6.09
N PRO A 119 2.16 -16.35 -4.88
CA PRO A 119 1.64 -15.79 -3.63
C PRO A 119 2.00 -14.31 -3.44
N ARG A 120 3.08 -13.83 -4.07
CA ARG A 120 3.50 -12.42 -4.02
C ARG A 120 2.49 -11.46 -4.67
N ILE A 121 1.52 -11.97 -5.43
CA ILE A 121 0.50 -11.17 -6.09
C ILE A 121 -0.81 -11.19 -5.30
N ILE A 122 -1.22 -12.36 -4.82
CA ILE A 122 -2.49 -12.52 -4.10
C ILE A 122 -2.43 -11.95 -2.67
N VAL A 123 -1.28 -12.05 -2.00
CA VAL A 123 -1.13 -11.55 -0.62
C VAL A 123 -1.32 -10.02 -0.56
N PRO A 124 -0.66 -9.20 -1.40
CA PRO A 124 -0.96 -7.76 -1.46
C PRO A 124 -2.41 -7.47 -1.83
N ALA A 125 -3.01 -8.27 -2.72
CA ALA A 125 -4.39 -8.05 -3.17
C ALA A 125 -5.41 -8.27 -2.04
N ILE A 126 -5.27 -9.37 -1.30
CA ILE A 126 -6.10 -9.66 -0.11
C ILE A 126 -5.87 -8.60 0.95
N PHE A 127 -4.63 -8.19 1.18
CA PHE A 127 -4.31 -7.13 2.12
C PHE A 127 -5.00 -5.82 1.75
N PHE A 128 -4.91 -5.36 0.50
CA PHE A 128 -5.60 -4.15 0.03
C PHE A 128 -7.12 -4.27 0.14
N LEU A 129 -7.69 -5.43 -0.18
CA LEU A 129 -9.14 -5.67 -0.05
C LEU A 129 -9.58 -5.55 1.40
N PHE A 130 -8.91 -6.28 2.30
CA PHE A 130 -9.21 -6.29 3.73
C PHE A 130 -9.05 -4.90 4.33
N LEU A 131 -7.94 -4.23 4.03
CA LEU A 131 -7.66 -2.86 4.47
C LEU A 131 -8.77 -1.90 4.04
N SER A 132 -9.20 -1.99 2.78
CA SER A 132 -10.24 -1.13 2.21
C SER A 132 -11.59 -1.37 2.86
N ILE A 133 -11.96 -2.64 3.10
CA ILE A 133 -13.21 -3.02 3.77
C ILE A 133 -13.22 -2.51 5.21
N VAL A 134 -12.14 -2.73 5.96
CA VAL A 134 -12.00 -2.23 7.34
C VAL A 134 -12.11 -0.71 7.38
N LEU A 135 -11.43 -0.01 6.46
CA LEU A 135 -11.50 1.44 6.35
C LEU A 135 -12.91 1.92 5.93
N LEU A 136 -13.66 1.16 5.14
CA LEU A 136 -15.03 1.49 4.74
C LEU A 136 -16.01 1.36 5.91
N PHE A 137 -15.93 0.27 6.68
CA PHE A 137 -16.70 0.12 7.93
C PHE A 137 -16.36 1.22 8.93
N PHE A 138 -15.09 1.63 8.97
CA PHE A 138 -14.63 2.75 9.76
C PHE A 138 -15.26 4.08 9.29
N THR A 139 -15.30 4.37 7.98
CA THR A 139 -15.77 5.67 7.48
C THR A 139 -17.29 5.81 7.50
N THR A 140 -18.00 4.70 7.37
CA THR A 140 -19.48 4.64 7.42
C THR A 140 -20.05 4.72 8.83
N GLY A 141 -19.22 4.62 9.87
CA GLY A 141 -19.65 4.75 11.26
C GLY A 141 -20.30 3.49 11.84
N ILE A 142 -20.18 2.34 11.16
CA ILE A 142 -20.67 1.04 11.65
C ILE A 142 -19.87 0.60 12.89
N ILE A 143 -18.61 1.05 13.01
CA ILE A 143 -17.70 0.75 14.11
C ILE A 143 -17.75 1.85 15.18
N ASN A 144 -17.84 1.45 16.44
CA ASN A 144 -17.90 2.32 17.62
C ASN A 144 -16.75 3.36 17.69
N PHE A 145 -17.05 4.61 18.04
CA PHE A 145 -16.17 5.78 17.89
C PHE A 145 -14.81 5.69 18.62
N LYS A 146 -14.74 4.96 19.74
CA LYS A 146 -13.47 4.74 20.48
C LYS A 146 -12.58 3.70 19.80
N PHE A 147 -13.16 2.62 19.29
CA PHE A 147 -12.43 1.59 18.54
C PHE A 147 -11.95 2.11 17.18
N ARG A 148 -12.73 3.03 16.61
CA ARG A 148 -12.43 3.79 15.40
C ARG A 148 -11.05 4.47 15.50
N TYR A 149 -10.84 5.32 16.50
CA TYR A 149 -9.57 6.07 16.66
C TYR A 149 -8.37 5.14 16.91
N PHE A 150 -8.58 4.07 17.68
CA PHE A 150 -7.54 3.06 17.95
C PHE A 150 -7.05 2.37 16.67
N LEU A 151 -7.96 1.91 15.81
CA LEU A 151 -7.62 1.24 14.54
C LEU A 151 -6.87 2.15 13.57
N LEU A 152 -7.29 3.42 13.46
CA LEU A 152 -6.63 4.42 12.62
C LEU A 152 -5.19 4.67 13.03
N LEU A 153 -4.90 4.60 14.32
CA LEU A 153 -3.57 4.84 14.86
C LEU A 153 -2.71 3.57 14.79
N LEU A 154 -3.31 2.40 14.99
CA LEU A 154 -2.64 1.09 14.91
C LEU A 154 -2.01 0.85 13.52
N LEU A 155 -2.72 1.22 12.47
CA LEU A 155 -2.35 0.95 11.07
C LEU A 155 -1.04 1.64 10.64
N PRO A 156 -0.86 2.97 10.77
CA PRO A 156 0.42 3.61 10.49
C PRO A 156 1.53 3.10 11.41
N PHE A 157 1.24 2.79 12.68
CA PHE A 157 2.21 2.18 13.59
C PHE A 157 2.72 0.82 13.07
N MET A 158 1.81 -0.06 12.63
CA MET A 158 2.16 -1.34 12.01
C MET A 158 3.04 -1.14 10.76
N VAL A 159 2.68 -0.19 9.90
CA VAL A 159 3.46 0.13 8.70
C VAL A 159 4.86 0.65 9.07
N ILE A 160 4.96 1.54 10.06
CA ILE A 160 6.23 2.05 10.57
C ILE A 160 7.09 0.91 11.13
N LEU A 161 6.52 0.02 11.92
CA LEU A 161 7.22 -1.14 12.49
C LEU A 161 7.77 -2.07 11.41
N VAL A 162 6.97 -2.37 10.37
CA VAL A 162 7.42 -3.16 9.22
C VAL A 162 8.55 -2.45 8.47
N GLY A 163 8.43 -1.14 8.26
CA GLY A 163 9.48 -0.32 7.64
C GLY A 163 10.79 -0.35 8.42
N LEU A 164 10.74 -0.15 9.74
CA LEU A 164 11.88 -0.25 10.65
C LEU A 164 12.49 -1.64 10.64
N TYR A 165 11.68 -2.69 10.74
CA TYR A 165 12.16 -4.07 10.67
C TYR A 165 12.95 -4.33 9.40
N LEU A 166 12.47 -3.88 8.24
CA LEU A 166 13.16 -4.05 6.96
C LEU A 166 14.46 -3.22 6.85
N LEU A 167 14.47 -2.01 7.43
CA LEU A 167 15.63 -1.14 7.54
C LEU A 167 16.75 -1.80 8.36
N PHE A 168 16.40 -2.43 9.48
CA PHE A 168 17.33 -3.00 10.45
C PHE A 168 17.47 -4.53 10.38
N ASN A 169 16.89 -5.19 9.38
CA ASN A 169 16.87 -6.66 9.30
C ASN A 169 18.28 -7.29 9.34
N ASN A 170 19.27 -6.63 8.72
CA ASN A 170 20.63 -7.18 8.69
C ASN A 170 21.30 -7.08 10.07
N GLU A 171 21.06 -5.97 10.76
CA GLU A 171 21.55 -5.68 12.10
C GLU A 171 20.92 -6.64 13.11
N ILE A 172 19.61 -6.87 13.03
CA ILE A 172 18.87 -7.86 13.83
C ILE A 172 19.42 -9.27 13.59
N LYS A 173 19.65 -9.65 12.32
CA LYS A 173 20.21 -10.96 11.97
C LYS A 173 21.63 -11.15 12.50
N ASN A 174 22.46 -10.10 12.48
CA ASN A 174 23.80 -10.13 13.03
C ASN A 174 23.79 -10.28 14.56
N ILE A 175 22.89 -9.57 15.26
CA ILE A 175 22.72 -9.70 16.71
C ILE A 175 22.30 -11.13 17.06
N LYS A 176 21.30 -11.68 16.37
CA LYS A 176 20.84 -13.07 16.60
C LYS A 176 21.97 -14.08 16.42
N LYS A 177 22.75 -13.95 15.35
CA LYS A 177 23.90 -14.83 15.07
C LYS A 177 24.98 -14.76 16.16
N ASN A 178 25.17 -13.61 16.79
CA ASN A 178 26.13 -13.46 17.89
C ASN A 178 25.61 -14.06 19.20
N ILE A 179 24.30 -14.02 19.45
CA ILE A 179 23.66 -14.67 20.59
C ILE A 179 23.78 -16.19 20.47
N ASP A 180 23.42 -16.76 19.31
CA ASP A 180 23.48 -18.20 19.06
C ASP A 180 24.92 -18.76 19.20
N LYS A 181 25.93 -18.00 18.75
CA LYS A 181 27.35 -18.36 18.91
C LYS A 181 27.84 -18.36 20.36
N ASN A 182 27.21 -17.59 21.24
CA ASN A 182 27.55 -17.54 22.65
C ASN A 182 26.80 -18.59 23.48
N SER A 183 25.63 -19.07 23.01
CA SER A 183 24.93 -20.19 23.65
C SER A 183 25.62 -21.53 23.40
N ASP A 184 26.19 -21.75 22.21
CA ASP A 184 26.90 -23.00 21.87
C ASP A 184 28.27 -23.14 22.56
N LYS A 185 28.73 -22.08 23.26
CA LYS A 185 29.99 -22.06 24.02
C LYS A 185 29.81 -22.34 25.52
N LYS A 186 28.57 -22.51 25.99
CA LYS A 186 28.24 -22.92 27.36
C LYS A 186 27.82 -24.37 27.37
#